data_AF-A0ABD7ZGW6-F1
#
_entry.id   AF-A0ABD7ZGW6-F1
#
_cell.length_a   1.000
_cell.length_b   1.000
_cell.length_c   1.000
_cell.angle_alpha   90.00
_cell.angle_beta   90.00
_cell.angle_gamma   90.00
#
_symmetry.space_group_name_H-M   'P 1'
#
loop_
_entity.id
_entity.type
_entity.pdbx_description
1 polymer ?
#
loop_
_entity_poly.entity_id
_entity_poly.type
_entity_poly.pdbx_seq_one_letter_code
_entity_poly.pdbx_strand_id
1 'polypeptide(L)'
;MQLCKHKIDTQADVEVKLDKPIEIKAGEELGLMGEYNQIGESGEKLLHLEVFTYDNIEQFKAKAEAAYKQDRENKGIKANFLYVARGSQLYSIANDEAVGLEKSKVEIMVPLADVAKQTVKKKTDKTGKDYYNVQPYLYSLPQKNKDGGIYVDESHLTHGLLFPGVNIFNQSGNGLCIFKYPLHQNIDPKSDLTTEQKNELDPMFKLIMDELDLEKDKNAAVSFEAGKLKDLLLSPVQQRRLTGIVVKHDSEWKKTRTADFSQTCGVYRANGKEEIAKRIEKRVADLSIKLEVDEFNTDKQAYYLHPLGVIGWLRTESLLITPEMVNAVAAGKGNDKVLLAALNKYAEQYEINTLLRIAHFLAQCAHESGGFTATAEGTSFSRAGAGNKFKKFVQADSTTKERLCPIGQKYCNQPDLFNYVYANSNGNGSETSGDGHKYRGGGYIQITGREKYKGYTKEHNAKNPSDQQDFEANPNLVRTNVEYGVESAMFWWRNMGSVSTYKDCNRLADLGATEAELIMMSANVNGWFTKGGIQLPVNKHGIISLREANGMSDRRTRFNSIKKLLGL
;
A
#
# COMPACT_ATOMS: atom_id res chain seq x y z
N MET A 1 18.38 53.15 2.22
CA MET A 1 19.39 52.23 2.79
C MET A 1 19.11 50.84 2.22
N GLN A 2 20.16 50.26 1.60
CA GLN A 2 20.40 48.84 1.27
C GLN A 2 19.20 47.98 0.80
N LEU A 3 19.00 47.81 -0.51
CA LEU A 3 19.74 46.99 -1.50
C LEU A 3 19.07 45.63 -1.74
N CYS A 4 18.47 45.56 -2.93
CA CYS A 4 18.07 44.38 -3.68
C CYS A 4 19.05 43.19 -3.55
N LYS A 5 18.57 42.10 -2.95
CA LYS A 5 19.01 40.71 -3.11
C LYS A 5 17.70 39.93 -3.05
N HIS A 6 16.99 39.66 -4.14
CA HIS A 6 17.39 38.73 -5.17
C HIS A 6 16.65 39.12 -6.45
N LYS A 7 17.35 39.71 -7.43
CA LYS A 7 16.81 39.79 -8.80
C LYS A 7 16.65 38.35 -9.31
N ILE A 8 15.56 37.71 -8.94
CA ILE A 8 15.12 36.46 -9.53
C ILE A 8 14.35 36.90 -10.77
N ASP A 9 15.03 36.84 -11.91
CA ASP A 9 14.30 36.75 -13.17
C ASP A 9 13.43 35.51 -13.07
N THR A 10 12.11 35.71 -13.06
CA THR A 10 11.17 34.62 -13.33
C THR A 10 11.40 34.21 -14.77
N GLN A 11 12.22 33.18 -15.00
CA GLN A 11 12.13 32.44 -16.24
C GLN A 11 10.71 31.89 -16.29
N ALA A 12 9.89 32.52 -17.13
CA ALA A 12 8.54 32.07 -17.42
C ALA A 12 8.60 30.60 -17.86
N ASP A 13 7.52 29.88 -17.58
CA ASP A 13 7.30 28.49 -17.95
C ASP A 13 7.83 28.20 -19.36
N VAL A 14 8.89 27.40 -19.45
CA VAL A 14 9.48 26.99 -20.73
C VAL A 14 8.82 25.68 -21.14
N GLU A 15 8.16 25.72 -22.29
CA GLU A 15 7.71 24.54 -22.98
C GLU A 15 8.93 23.74 -23.51
N VAL A 16 9.27 22.64 -22.86
CA VAL A 16 10.34 21.73 -23.31
C VAL A 16 9.70 20.58 -24.10
N LYS A 17 9.68 20.71 -25.43
CA LYS A 17 9.48 19.57 -26.34
C LYS A 17 10.80 18.81 -26.43
N LEU A 18 10.81 17.56 -25.99
CA LEU A 18 12.00 16.71 -26.10
C LEU A 18 12.05 16.07 -27.49
N ASP A 19 13.23 16.11 -28.13
CA ASP A 19 13.44 15.59 -29.50
C ASP A 19 13.31 14.05 -29.60
N LYS A 20 13.17 13.34 -28.47
CA LYS A 20 12.92 11.90 -28.39
C LYS A 20 11.94 11.59 -27.24
N PRO A 21 10.99 10.65 -27.43
CA PRO A 21 10.18 10.13 -26.34
C PRO A 21 11.07 9.63 -25.21
N ILE A 22 10.76 10.00 -23.96
CA ILE A 22 11.42 9.42 -22.79
C ILE A 22 10.77 8.05 -22.53
N GLU A 23 11.58 6.99 -22.63
CA GLU A 23 11.21 5.70 -22.02
C GLU A 23 11.28 5.84 -20.50
N ILE A 24 10.12 5.89 -19.86
CA ILE A 24 10.00 6.02 -18.42
C ILE A 24 10.21 4.65 -17.76
N LYS A 25 11.16 4.56 -16.84
CA LYS A 25 11.29 3.40 -15.94
C LYS A 25 10.43 3.60 -14.69
N ALA A 26 9.91 2.50 -14.16
CA ALA A 26 9.23 2.52 -12.86
C ALA A 26 10.19 3.06 -11.79
N GLY A 27 9.84 4.21 -11.19
CA GLY A 27 10.62 4.87 -10.14
C GLY A 27 11.45 6.08 -10.58
N GLU A 28 11.41 6.50 -11.85
CA GLU A 28 11.98 7.80 -12.24
C GLU A 28 11.10 8.97 -11.77
N GLU A 29 11.73 10.09 -11.42
CA GLU A 29 11.05 11.34 -11.05
C GLU A 29 10.52 12.01 -12.31
N LEU A 30 9.19 12.10 -12.45
CA LEU A 30 8.49 12.44 -13.69
C LEU A 30 8.01 13.89 -13.79
N GLY A 31 8.33 14.74 -12.82
CA GLY A 31 7.85 16.12 -12.83
C GLY A 31 8.51 17.01 -11.79
N LEU A 32 8.52 18.30 -12.08
CA LEU A 32 8.95 19.33 -11.13
C LEU A 32 7.76 19.65 -10.21
N MET A 33 8.00 19.58 -8.90
CA MET A 33 7.05 20.03 -7.88
C MET A 33 6.85 21.55 -7.99
N GLY A 34 5.60 22.00 -8.17
CA GLY A 34 5.23 23.41 -8.21
C GLY A 34 4.57 23.87 -6.90
N GLU A 35 4.69 25.15 -6.56
CA GLU A 35 3.96 25.75 -5.43
C GLU A 35 2.50 26.05 -5.83
N TYR A 36 1.56 25.33 -5.22
CA TYR A 36 0.13 25.58 -5.37
C TYR A 36 -0.29 26.67 -4.37
N ASN A 37 -0.47 27.88 -4.88
CA ASN A 37 -0.83 29.03 -4.08
C ASN A 37 -2.36 29.14 -3.93
N GLN A 38 -2.87 28.83 -2.74
CA GLN A 38 -4.22 29.27 -2.35
C GLN A 38 -4.21 30.78 -2.07
N ILE A 39 -5.35 31.45 -2.28
CA ILE A 39 -5.46 32.89 -2.00
C ILE A 39 -5.26 33.12 -0.50
N GLY A 40 -4.13 33.74 -0.13
CA GLY A 40 -3.85 34.15 1.25
C GLY A 40 -2.98 33.17 2.06
N GLU A 41 -2.49 32.09 1.46
CA GLU A 41 -1.67 31.08 2.14
C GLU A 41 -0.30 30.91 1.44
N SER A 42 0.72 30.49 2.21
CA SER A 42 2.01 30.08 1.63
C SER A 42 1.83 28.79 0.84
N GLY A 43 2.30 28.74 -0.41
CA GLY A 43 2.08 27.61 -1.30
C GLY A 43 2.61 26.27 -0.78
N GLU A 44 1.83 25.21 -0.97
CA GLU A 44 2.29 23.83 -0.77
C GLU A 44 2.91 23.30 -2.07
N LYS A 45 3.97 22.49 -1.96
CA LYS A 45 4.55 21.80 -3.11
C LYS A 45 3.67 20.60 -3.49
N LEU A 46 2.98 20.69 -4.62
CA LEU A 46 2.08 19.65 -5.12
C LEU A 46 2.50 19.17 -6.52
N LEU A 47 2.16 17.92 -6.83
CA LEU A 47 2.26 17.33 -8.17
C LEU A 47 0.90 17.44 -8.87
N HIS A 48 0.87 18.03 -10.06
CA HIS A 48 -0.28 17.98 -10.96
C HIS A 48 -0.03 16.88 -12.00
N LEU A 49 -0.92 15.88 -12.05
CA LEU A 49 -0.80 14.74 -12.97
C LEU A 49 -2.07 14.61 -13.79
N GLU A 50 -1.92 14.62 -15.11
CA GLU A 50 -2.98 14.35 -16.07
C GLU A 50 -2.64 13.11 -16.90
N VAL A 51 -3.66 12.32 -17.22
CA VAL A 51 -3.52 11.14 -18.08
C VAL A 51 -4.61 11.22 -19.14
N PHE A 52 -4.23 11.25 -20.41
CA PHE A 52 -5.18 11.32 -21.52
C PHE A 52 -4.65 10.57 -22.75
N THR A 53 -5.54 10.32 -23.72
CA THR A 53 -5.17 9.79 -25.04
C THR A 53 -6.04 10.41 -26.16
N TYR A 54 -5.46 10.54 -27.35
CA TYR A 54 -6.21 10.86 -28.57
C TYR A 54 -6.75 9.62 -29.27
N ASP A 55 -6.29 8.43 -28.88
CA ASP A 55 -6.78 7.18 -29.42
C ASP A 55 -8.27 7.01 -29.12
N ASN A 56 -8.98 6.45 -30.08
CA ASN A 56 -10.40 6.22 -29.94
C ASN A 56 -10.67 5.08 -28.94
N ILE A 57 -10.94 5.44 -27.68
CA ILE A 57 -11.23 4.49 -26.60
C ILE A 57 -12.47 3.63 -26.92
N GLU A 58 -13.50 4.19 -27.55
CA GLU A 58 -14.70 3.42 -27.95
C GLU A 58 -14.33 2.32 -28.96
N GLN A 59 -13.53 2.67 -29.96
CA GLN A 59 -13.05 1.70 -30.95
C GLN A 59 -12.11 0.67 -30.32
N PHE A 60 -11.21 1.10 -29.42
CA PHE A 60 -10.34 0.21 -28.67
C PHE A 60 -11.16 -0.82 -27.87
N LYS A 61 -12.18 -0.37 -27.14
CA LYS A 61 -13.09 -1.24 -26.38
C LYS A 61 -13.79 -2.24 -27.28
N ALA A 62 -14.36 -1.79 -28.41
CA ALA A 62 -15.03 -2.67 -29.36
C ALA A 62 -14.09 -3.74 -29.94
N LYS A 63 -12.85 -3.35 -30.31
CA LYS A 63 -11.83 -4.28 -30.80
C LYS A 63 -11.40 -5.28 -29.73
N ALA A 64 -11.15 -4.81 -28.50
CA ALA A 64 -10.75 -5.66 -27.39
C ALA A 64 -11.84 -6.67 -27.02
N GLU A 65 -13.10 -6.25 -27.01
CA GLU A 65 -14.26 -7.11 -26.78
C GLU A 65 -14.39 -8.18 -27.87
N ALA A 66 -14.28 -7.80 -29.15
CA ALA A 66 -14.34 -8.74 -30.26
C ALA A 66 -13.21 -9.78 -30.20
N ALA A 67 -11.97 -9.34 -29.97
CA ALA A 67 -10.82 -10.21 -29.83
C ALA A 67 -10.97 -11.16 -28.64
N TYR A 68 -11.45 -10.66 -27.49
CA TYR A 68 -11.70 -11.48 -26.32
C TYR A 68 -12.76 -12.56 -26.59
N LYS A 69 -13.89 -12.22 -27.23
CA LYS A 69 -14.94 -13.20 -27.55
C LYS A 69 -14.39 -14.34 -28.42
N GLN A 70 -13.60 -14.00 -29.43
CA GLN A 70 -12.94 -14.99 -30.29
C GLN A 70 -11.92 -15.86 -29.52
N ASP A 71 -11.09 -15.26 -28.67
CA ASP A 71 -10.07 -15.98 -27.91
C ASP A 71 -10.64 -16.82 -26.76
N ARG A 72 -11.75 -16.39 -26.16
CA ARG A 72 -12.45 -17.16 -25.11
C ARG A 72 -12.88 -18.52 -25.63
N GLU A 73 -13.44 -18.58 -26.84
CA GLU A 73 -13.88 -19.82 -27.48
C GLU A 73 -12.70 -20.75 -27.82
N ASN A 74 -11.57 -20.17 -28.26
CA ASN A 74 -10.43 -20.95 -28.78
C ASN A 74 -9.39 -21.33 -27.71
N LYS A 75 -9.17 -20.48 -26.69
CA LYS A 75 -8.10 -20.61 -25.69
C LYS A 75 -8.61 -20.91 -24.29
N GLY A 76 -9.93 -21.02 -24.10
CA GLY A 76 -10.54 -21.34 -22.80
C GLY A 76 -10.28 -20.29 -21.72
N ILE A 77 -10.22 -19.01 -22.11
CA ILE A 77 -9.99 -17.90 -21.17
C ILE A 77 -11.12 -17.85 -20.14
N LYS A 78 -10.75 -17.88 -18.86
CA LYS A 78 -11.70 -17.88 -17.74
C LYS A 78 -12.08 -16.46 -17.32
N ALA A 79 -13.24 -16.34 -16.70
CA ALA A 79 -13.63 -15.12 -16.01
C ALA A 79 -12.65 -14.82 -14.86
N ASN A 80 -12.35 -13.53 -14.66
CA ASN A 80 -11.47 -13.03 -13.60
C ASN A 80 -12.10 -11.89 -12.79
N PHE A 81 -13.34 -11.51 -13.10
CA PHE A 81 -14.12 -10.50 -12.39
C PHE A 81 -15.54 -10.97 -12.12
N LEU A 82 -16.14 -10.38 -11.11
CA LEU A 82 -17.57 -10.45 -10.83
C LEU A 82 -18.21 -9.10 -11.18
N TYR A 83 -19.16 -9.09 -12.10
CA TYR A 83 -19.93 -7.91 -12.49
C TYR A 83 -21.43 -8.12 -12.22
N VAL A 84 -21.96 -7.34 -11.29
CA VAL A 84 -23.35 -7.40 -10.85
C VAL A 84 -24.03 -6.10 -11.25
N ALA A 85 -24.80 -6.13 -12.33
CA ALA A 85 -25.59 -4.99 -12.78
C ALA A 85 -26.63 -4.58 -11.72
N ARG A 86 -27.01 -3.30 -11.70
CA ARG A 86 -28.15 -2.86 -10.89
C ARG A 86 -29.41 -3.65 -11.30
N GLY A 87 -30.18 -4.12 -10.32
CA GLY A 87 -31.36 -4.96 -10.52
C GLY A 87 -31.08 -6.47 -10.56
N SER A 88 -29.82 -6.90 -10.38
CA SER A 88 -29.46 -8.32 -10.32
C SER A 88 -30.07 -9.03 -9.10
N GLN A 89 -30.38 -10.32 -9.24
CA GLN A 89 -30.94 -11.12 -8.15
C GLN A 89 -29.88 -11.43 -7.08
N LEU A 90 -30.18 -11.16 -5.81
CA LEU A 90 -29.32 -11.53 -4.68
C LEU A 90 -29.82 -12.83 -4.02
N TYR A 91 -28.93 -13.51 -3.32
CA TYR A 91 -29.20 -14.75 -2.60
C TYR A 91 -28.60 -14.72 -1.19
N SER A 92 -29.18 -15.47 -0.26
CA SER A 92 -28.51 -15.89 0.98
C SER A 92 -28.34 -17.40 0.96
N ILE A 93 -27.25 -17.91 1.55
CA ILE A 93 -26.97 -19.34 1.57
C ILE A 93 -27.03 -19.84 3.00
N ALA A 94 -27.99 -20.71 3.28
CA ALA A 94 -28.15 -21.36 4.58
C ALA A 94 -28.45 -22.85 4.37
N ASN A 95 -27.84 -23.72 5.18
CA ASN A 95 -28.03 -25.18 5.11
C ASN A 95 -27.85 -25.78 3.69
N ASP A 96 -26.86 -25.31 2.94
CA ASP A 96 -26.62 -25.69 1.54
C ASP A 96 -27.83 -25.45 0.60
N GLU A 97 -28.63 -24.42 0.90
CA GLU A 97 -29.71 -23.95 0.03
C GLU A 97 -29.55 -22.45 -0.25
N ALA A 98 -29.73 -22.06 -1.51
CA ALA A 98 -29.71 -20.66 -1.93
C ALA A 98 -31.14 -20.10 -1.95
N VAL A 99 -31.42 -19.14 -1.09
CA VAL A 99 -32.72 -18.46 -0.97
C VAL A 99 -32.62 -17.09 -1.63
N GLY A 100 -33.55 -16.80 -2.55
CA GLY A 100 -33.59 -15.50 -3.24
C GLY A 100 -33.97 -14.35 -2.30
N LEU A 101 -33.25 -13.23 -2.43
CA LEU A 101 -33.48 -11.98 -1.69
C LEU A 101 -34.05 -10.88 -2.59
N GLU A 102 -34.05 -9.63 -2.11
CA GLU A 102 -34.33 -8.48 -2.97
C GLU A 102 -33.27 -8.31 -4.07
N LYS A 103 -33.65 -7.63 -5.16
CA LYS A 103 -32.71 -7.30 -6.25
C LYS A 103 -31.72 -6.22 -5.80
N SER A 104 -30.48 -6.31 -6.28
CA SER A 104 -29.43 -5.33 -6.02
C SER A 104 -29.87 -3.94 -6.47
N LYS A 105 -29.71 -2.95 -5.60
CA LYS A 105 -29.96 -1.54 -5.91
C LYS A 105 -28.71 -0.80 -6.37
N VAL A 106 -27.57 -1.49 -6.32
CA VAL A 106 -26.26 -0.98 -6.72
C VAL A 106 -25.66 -1.88 -7.79
N GLU A 107 -24.68 -1.35 -8.51
CA GLU A 107 -23.84 -2.15 -9.39
C GLU A 107 -22.53 -2.50 -8.65
N ILE A 108 -22.04 -3.73 -8.80
CA ILE A 108 -20.85 -4.24 -8.12
C ILE A 108 -19.85 -4.72 -9.17
N MET A 109 -18.59 -4.32 -9.05
CA MET A 109 -17.50 -4.77 -9.90
C MET A 109 -16.26 -5.01 -9.05
N VAL A 110 -15.83 -6.28 -8.97
CA VAL A 110 -14.72 -6.68 -8.10
C VAL A 110 -13.91 -7.80 -8.74
N PRO A 111 -12.57 -7.82 -8.56
CA PRO A 111 -11.74 -8.94 -8.97
C PRO A 111 -12.28 -10.24 -8.35
N LEU A 112 -12.33 -11.31 -9.13
CA LEU A 112 -12.84 -12.59 -8.64
C LEU A 112 -11.97 -13.16 -7.51
N ALA A 113 -10.69 -12.80 -7.48
CA ALA A 113 -9.74 -13.17 -6.42
C ALA A 113 -10.10 -12.57 -5.04
N ASP A 114 -10.81 -11.43 -5.03
CA ASP A 114 -11.21 -10.74 -3.79
C ASP A 114 -12.56 -11.25 -3.26
N VAL A 115 -13.24 -12.14 -4.00
CA VAL A 115 -14.59 -12.58 -3.69
C VAL A 115 -14.60 -14.01 -3.18
N ALA A 116 -15.10 -14.19 -1.95
CA ALA A 116 -15.33 -15.50 -1.40
C ALA A 116 -16.38 -16.28 -2.22
N LYS A 117 -16.06 -17.51 -2.60
CA LYS A 117 -16.92 -18.42 -3.36
C LYS A 117 -17.53 -19.49 -2.46
N GLN A 118 -18.80 -19.81 -2.67
CA GLN A 118 -19.49 -20.93 -2.05
C GLN A 118 -20.22 -21.76 -3.11
N THR A 119 -20.07 -23.08 -3.07
CA THR A 119 -20.71 -24.01 -4.01
C THR A 119 -21.89 -24.70 -3.33
N VAL A 120 -23.09 -24.59 -3.90
CA VAL A 120 -24.31 -25.23 -3.39
C VAL A 120 -24.66 -26.47 -4.24
N LYS A 121 -24.86 -27.63 -3.61
CA LYS A 121 -25.20 -28.89 -4.28
C LYS A 121 -26.59 -29.36 -3.85
N LYS A 122 -27.53 -29.49 -4.80
CA LYS A 122 -28.81 -30.16 -4.52
C LYS A 122 -28.60 -31.67 -4.45
N LYS A 123 -29.28 -32.35 -3.51
CA LYS A 123 -29.20 -33.82 -3.30
C LYS A 123 -29.52 -34.65 -4.56
N THR A 124 -30.16 -34.06 -5.57
CA THR A 124 -30.56 -34.72 -6.83
C THR A 124 -29.66 -34.39 -8.03
N ASP A 125 -28.77 -33.40 -7.92
CA ASP A 125 -27.95 -32.93 -9.05
C ASP A 125 -26.48 -33.35 -8.91
N LYS A 126 -25.89 -33.84 -10.01
CA LYS A 126 -24.44 -34.19 -10.05
C LYS A 126 -23.52 -32.96 -10.15
N THR A 127 -24.08 -31.78 -10.44
CA THR A 127 -23.34 -30.52 -10.64
C THR A 127 -23.82 -29.47 -9.63
N GLY A 128 -22.91 -28.95 -8.81
CA GLY A 128 -23.20 -27.83 -7.90
C GLY A 128 -23.18 -26.49 -8.62
N LYS A 129 -23.89 -25.49 -8.09
CA LYS A 129 -23.92 -24.11 -8.59
C LYS A 129 -23.06 -23.21 -7.70
N ASP A 130 -22.21 -22.39 -8.31
CA ASP A 130 -21.32 -21.47 -7.60
C ASP A 130 -21.99 -20.12 -7.33
N TYR A 131 -21.71 -19.60 -6.13
CA TYR A 131 -22.20 -18.34 -5.61
C TYR A 131 -21.04 -17.51 -5.05
N TYR A 132 -21.10 -16.21 -5.22
CA TYR A 132 -20.01 -15.26 -4.94
C TYR A 132 -20.47 -14.20 -3.94
N ASN A 133 -19.74 -14.07 -2.83
CA ASN A 133 -20.12 -13.20 -1.71
C ASN A 133 -19.94 -11.72 -2.07
N VAL A 134 -21.05 -11.01 -2.20
CA VAL A 134 -21.08 -9.59 -2.52
C VAL A 134 -21.39 -8.71 -1.32
N GLN A 135 -21.68 -9.31 -0.15
CA GLN A 135 -22.03 -8.59 1.06
C GLN A 135 -21.03 -7.46 1.43
N PRO A 136 -19.70 -7.64 1.30
CA PRO A 136 -18.74 -6.58 1.62
C PRO A 136 -18.89 -5.31 0.75
N TYR A 137 -19.58 -5.40 -0.39
CA TYR A 137 -19.66 -4.35 -1.40
C TYR A 137 -21.05 -3.71 -1.51
N LEU A 138 -21.99 -4.06 -0.62
CA LEU A 138 -23.34 -3.50 -0.60
C LEU A 138 -23.44 -2.30 0.37
N TYR A 139 -23.99 -1.18 -0.13
CA TYR A 139 -24.06 0.12 0.57
C TYR A 139 -25.02 0.13 1.78
N SER A 140 -25.97 -0.80 1.84
CA SER A 140 -26.89 -0.97 2.97
C SER A 140 -26.97 -2.44 3.33
N LEU A 141 -26.54 -2.84 4.53
CA LEU A 141 -26.76 -4.18 5.07
C LEU A 141 -28.27 -4.40 5.20
N PRO A 142 -28.94 -5.18 4.32
CA PRO A 142 -30.33 -5.56 4.53
C PRO A 142 -30.30 -6.62 5.63
N GLN A 143 -30.22 -6.16 6.88
CA GLN A 143 -29.90 -6.95 8.07
C GLN A 143 -28.51 -7.61 7.99
N LYS A 144 -27.75 -7.59 9.09
CA LYS A 144 -26.64 -8.53 9.26
C LYS A 144 -27.29 -9.91 9.25
N ASN A 145 -27.34 -10.58 8.10
CA ASN A 145 -27.66 -11.99 8.06
C ASN A 145 -26.46 -12.70 8.71
N LYS A 146 -26.51 -12.84 10.03
CA LYS A 146 -25.39 -13.33 10.85
C LYS A 146 -24.99 -14.75 10.46
N ASP A 147 -25.86 -15.48 9.77
CA ASP A 147 -25.74 -16.92 9.60
C ASP A 147 -25.62 -17.39 8.13
N GLY A 148 -25.60 -16.50 7.12
CA GLY A 148 -25.69 -16.98 5.72
C GLY A 148 -25.18 -16.11 4.56
N GLY A 149 -24.58 -14.93 4.80
CA GLY A 149 -23.98 -14.06 3.76
C GLY A 149 -24.96 -13.54 2.68
N ILE A 150 -24.49 -12.64 1.80
CA ILE A 150 -25.23 -12.16 0.61
C ILE A 150 -24.41 -12.45 -0.64
N TYR A 151 -25.01 -13.16 -1.58
CA TYR A 151 -24.36 -13.72 -2.75
C TYR A 151 -25.07 -13.34 -4.05
N VAL A 152 -24.33 -13.45 -5.15
CA VAL A 152 -24.86 -13.56 -6.51
C VAL A 152 -24.39 -14.89 -7.10
N ASP A 153 -25.06 -15.38 -8.14
CA ASP A 153 -24.62 -16.61 -8.80
C ASP A 153 -23.57 -16.38 -9.90
N GLU A 154 -23.00 -17.49 -10.38
CA GLU A 154 -21.96 -17.52 -11.40
C GLU A 154 -22.32 -16.88 -12.75
N SER A 155 -23.59 -16.54 -13.03
CA SER A 155 -23.96 -15.82 -14.27
C SER A 155 -23.37 -14.40 -14.34
N HIS A 156 -22.92 -13.88 -13.20
CA HIS A 156 -22.28 -12.57 -13.07
C HIS A 156 -20.76 -12.60 -13.31
N LEU A 157 -20.19 -13.78 -13.56
CA LEU A 157 -18.77 -13.92 -13.88
C LEU A 157 -18.47 -13.34 -15.25
N THR A 158 -17.49 -12.45 -15.29
CA THR A 158 -17.05 -11.82 -16.52
C THR A 158 -15.53 -11.72 -16.57
N HIS A 159 -15.01 -11.31 -17.73
CA HIS A 159 -13.62 -10.96 -17.87
C HIS A 159 -13.47 -9.44 -17.87
N GLY A 160 -12.34 -8.95 -17.36
CA GLY A 160 -12.14 -7.51 -17.30
C GLY A 160 -12.17 -6.80 -18.66
N LEU A 161 -11.78 -7.47 -19.74
CA LEU A 161 -11.91 -6.87 -21.08
C LEU A 161 -13.37 -6.62 -21.52
N LEU A 162 -14.34 -7.27 -20.88
CA LEU A 162 -15.77 -7.08 -21.15
C LEU A 162 -16.41 -6.03 -20.23
N PHE A 163 -15.61 -5.27 -19.46
CA PHE A 163 -16.14 -4.28 -18.52
C PHE A 163 -17.05 -3.25 -19.21
N PRO A 164 -18.31 -3.12 -18.79
CA PRO A 164 -19.05 -1.87 -18.91
C PRO A 164 -18.66 -0.97 -17.73
N GLY A 165 -17.39 -0.58 -17.63
CA GLY A 165 -16.85 0.13 -16.46
C GLY A 165 -16.15 1.45 -16.77
N VAL A 166 -16.01 1.77 -18.06
CA VAL A 166 -15.50 3.06 -18.52
C VAL A 166 -16.67 3.85 -19.10
N ASN A 167 -17.18 4.81 -18.32
CA ASN A 167 -18.24 5.70 -18.76
C ASN A 167 -17.59 6.91 -19.43
N ILE A 168 -17.85 7.08 -20.73
CA ILE A 168 -17.33 8.19 -21.52
C ILE A 168 -18.36 9.31 -21.51
N PHE A 169 -18.00 10.45 -20.91
CA PHE A 169 -18.81 11.66 -20.92
C PHE A 169 -18.20 12.65 -21.90
N ASN A 170 -18.96 13.04 -22.91
CA ASN A 170 -18.53 13.99 -23.92
C ASN A 170 -18.98 15.39 -23.53
N GLN A 171 -18.07 16.35 -23.59
CA GLN A 171 -18.44 17.75 -23.47
C GLN A 171 -19.17 18.20 -24.74
N SER A 172 -20.45 18.51 -24.63
CA SER A 172 -21.25 19.03 -25.75
C SER A 172 -21.11 20.53 -25.95
N GLY A 173 -20.74 21.26 -24.89
CA GLY A 173 -20.56 22.71 -24.88
C GLY A 173 -19.11 23.12 -25.09
N ASN A 174 -18.91 24.35 -25.58
CA ASN A 174 -17.58 24.89 -25.85
C ASN A 174 -17.08 25.78 -24.70
N GLY A 175 -17.37 25.44 -23.43
CA GLY A 175 -17.10 26.28 -22.24
C GLY A 175 -16.05 25.70 -21.29
N LEU A 176 -15.33 26.58 -20.58
CA LEU A 176 -14.34 26.27 -19.55
C LEU A 176 -14.94 26.28 -18.12
N CYS A 177 -16.22 25.94 -17.99
CA CYS A 177 -16.94 26.07 -16.73
C CYS A 177 -17.58 24.76 -16.31
N ILE A 178 -17.46 24.44 -15.02
CA ILE A 178 -18.21 23.34 -14.39
C ILE A 178 -19.71 23.64 -14.35
N PHE A 179 -20.07 24.92 -14.40
CA PHE A 179 -21.44 25.41 -14.46
C PHE A 179 -21.90 25.57 -15.91
N LYS A 180 -23.22 25.51 -16.10
CA LYS A 180 -23.90 25.62 -17.39
C LYS A 180 -23.61 26.93 -18.10
N TYR A 181 -23.44 28.02 -17.33
CA TYR A 181 -23.18 29.34 -17.87
C TYR A 181 -21.68 29.68 -17.83
N PRO A 182 -21.18 30.49 -18.78
CA PRO A 182 -19.78 30.92 -18.78
C PRO A 182 -19.34 31.59 -17.47
N LEU A 183 -18.07 31.43 -17.10
CA LEU A 183 -17.51 31.92 -15.84
C LEU A 183 -17.81 33.41 -15.58
N HIS A 184 -17.68 34.26 -16.60
CA HIS A 184 -17.93 35.69 -16.49
C HIS A 184 -19.37 36.02 -16.04
N GLN A 185 -20.38 35.24 -16.47
CA GLN A 185 -21.78 35.46 -16.06
C GLN A 185 -22.02 35.02 -14.61
N ASN A 186 -21.34 33.96 -14.17
CA ASN A 186 -21.46 33.47 -12.79
C ASN A 186 -20.87 34.47 -11.79
N ILE A 187 -19.68 35.01 -12.08
CA ILE A 187 -18.98 35.93 -11.18
C ILE A 187 -19.48 37.37 -11.25
N ASP A 188 -20.19 37.77 -12.31
CA ASP A 188 -20.68 39.14 -12.47
C ASP A 188 -21.85 39.41 -11.50
N PRO A 189 -21.71 40.36 -10.55
CA PRO A 189 -22.80 40.77 -9.68
C PRO A 189 -23.98 41.40 -10.43
N LYS A 190 -23.77 41.85 -11.68
CA LYS A 190 -24.79 42.49 -12.54
C LYS A 190 -25.43 41.51 -13.53
N SER A 191 -25.08 40.23 -13.48
CA SER A 191 -25.70 39.22 -14.34
C SER A 191 -27.19 39.08 -14.06
N ASP A 192 -27.99 38.93 -15.12
CA ASP A 192 -29.43 38.66 -15.04
C ASP A 192 -29.76 37.23 -14.56
N LEU A 193 -28.73 36.38 -14.35
CA LEU A 193 -28.92 35.02 -13.86
C LEU A 193 -29.23 35.01 -12.36
N THR A 194 -30.28 34.27 -12.00
CA THR A 194 -30.58 33.92 -10.61
C THR A 194 -29.47 33.07 -9.98
N THR A 195 -29.40 33.03 -8.65
CA THR A 195 -28.44 32.17 -7.93
C THR A 195 -28.63 30.70 -8.29
N GLU A 196 -29.88 30.26 -8.45
CA GLU A 196 -30.23 28.90 -8.86
C GLU A 196 -29.68 28.58 -10.25
N GLN A 197 -29.85 29.49 -11.22
CA GLN A 197 -29.32 29.33 -12.58
C GLN A 197 -27.80 29.31 -12.60
N LYS A 198 -27.13 30.16 -11.81
CA LYS A 198 -25.66 30.18 -11.70
C LYS A 198 -25.09 28.88 -11.12
N ASN A 199 -25.88 28.17 -10.31
CA ASN A 199 -25.50 26.88 -9.72
C ASN A 199 -25.86 25.67 -10.59
N GLU A 200 -26.54 25.85 -11.73
CA GLU A 200 -26.79 24.75 -12.66
C GLU A 200 -25.45 24.25 -13.25
N LEU A 201 -25.21 22.94 -13.15
CA LEU A 201 -24.02 22.31 -13.74
C LEU A 201 -24.12 22.22 -15.26
N ASP A 202 -22.96 22.29 -15.93
CA ASP A 202 -22.85 21.93 -17.35
C ASP A 202 -23.35 20.48 -17.56
N PRO A 203 -24.01 20.15 -18.69
CA PRO A 203 -24.59 18.84 -18.92
C PRO A 203 -23.64 17.67 -18.68
N MET A 204 -22.36 17.81 -19.03
CA MET A 204 -21.37 16.76 -18.82
C MET A 204 -21.11 16.53 -17.33
N PHE A 205 -20.90 17.61 -16.58
CA PHE A 205 -20.68 17.53 -15.13
C PHE A 205 -21.92 17.06 -14.39
N LYS A 206 -23.11 17.43 -14.85
CA LYS A 206 -24.37 16.89 -14.31
C LYS A 206 -24.45 15.38 -14.47
N LEU A 207 -24.13 14.85 -15.65
CA LEU A 207 -24.11 13.41 -15.90
C LEU A 207 -23.06 12.67 -15.04
N ILE A 208 -21.90 13.28 -14.82
CA ILE A 208 -20.87 12.75 -13.92
C ILE A 208 -21.38 12.72 -12.47
N MET A 209 -22.02 13.79 -12.01
CA MET A 209 -22.58 13.86 -10.66
C MET A 209 -23.73 12.86 -10.48
N ASP A 210 -24.60 12.70 -11.49
CA ASP A 210 -25.66 11.69 -11.48
C ASP A 210 -25.10 10.25 -11.41
N GLU A 211 -23.93 10.01 -12.02
CA GLU A 211 -23.21 8.72 -11.93
C GLU A 211 -22.61 8.50 -10.52
N LEU A 212 -22.18 9.57 -9.84
CA LEU A 212 -21.59 9.52 -8.50
C LEU A 212 -22.64 9.62 -7.37
N ASP A 213 -23.87 10.03 -7.68
CA ASP A 213 -24.99 10.08 -6.75
C ASP A 213 -25.57 8.67 -6.55
N LEU A 214 -25.20 8.07 -5.42
CA LEU A 214 -25.59 6.72 -5.04
C LEU A 214 -26.84 6.70 -4.14
N GLU A 215 -27.41 7.86 -3.78
CA GLU A 215 -28.58 7.94 -2.91
C GLU A 215 -29.92 7.83 -3.66
N LYS A 216 -31.00 7.61 -2.91
CA LYS A 216 -32.21 6.90 -3.36
C LYS A 216 -33.35 7.79 -3.86
N ASP A 217 -33.26 9.11 -3.74
CA ASP A 217 -34.36 9.98 -4.15
C ASP A 217 -34.07 10.67 -5.49
N LYS A 218 -34.37 9.95 -6.58
CA LYS A 218 -34.42 10.49 -7.94
C LYS A 218 -35.43 11.65 -8.14
N ASN A 219 -36.12 12.08 -7.09
CA ASN A 219 -37.13 13.15 -7.10
C ASN A 219 -36.64 14.47 -6.47
N ALA A 220 -35.48 14.49 -5.82
CA ALA A 220 -34.83 15.75 -5.47
C ALA A 220 -33.87 16.11 -6.61
N ALA A 221 -34.06 17.28 -7.23
CA ALA A 221 -33.03 17.80 -8.12
C ALA A 221 -31.73 17.94 -7.33
N VAL A 222 -30.63 17.39 -7.85
CA VAL A 222 -29.29 17.55 -7.27
C VAL A 222 -29.00 19.05 -7.19
N SER A 223 -29.19 19.66 -6.01
CA SER A 223 -28.83 21.06 -5.80
C SER A 223 -27.35 21.12 -5.44
N PHE A 224 -26.53 21.39 -6.44
CA PHE A 224 -25.11 21.57 -6.28
C PHE A 224 -24.84 22.96 -5.71
N GLU A 225 -24.28 23.05 -4.51
CA GLU A 225 -23.83 24.33 -3.96
C GLU A 225 -22.31 24.43 -4.13
N ALA A 226 -21.85 25.44 -4.87
CA ALA A 226 -20.42 25.67 -5.13
C ALA A 226 -19.54 25.70 -3.85
N GLY A 227 -20.10 26.11 -2.72
CA GLY A 227 -19.41 26.16 -1.42
C GLY A 227 -19.15 24.81 -0.75
N LYS A 228 -19.79 23.72 -1.22
CA LYS A 228 -19.64 22.36 -0.68
C LYS A 228 -18.58 21.52 -1.40
N LEU A 229 -17.96 22.05 -2.46
CA LEU A 229 -16.94 21.34 -3.25
C LEU A 229 -15.71 20.93 -2.43
N LYS A 230 -15.33 21.77 -1.46
CA LYS A 230 -14.22 21.53 -0.54
C LYS A 230 -14.49 20.42 0.49
N ASP A 231 -15.76 20.09 0.71
CA ASP A 231 -16.22 19.15 1.74
C ASP A 231 -16.74 17.84 1.13
N LEU A 232 -16.60 17.67 -0.19
CA LEU A 232 -16.99 16.47 -0.95
C LEU A 232 -16.02 15.31 -0.67
N LEU A 233 -16.05 14.82 0.56
CA LEU A 233 -15.40 13.57 0.94
C LEU A 233 -16.14 12.41 0.27
N LEU A 234 -15.62 11.96 -0.85
CA LEU A 234 -16.15 10.78 -1.54
C LEU A 234 -16.02 9.57 -0.63
N SER A 235 -17.10 8.80 -0.48
CA SER A 235 -17.05 7.48 0.15
C SER A 235 -16.11 6.54 -0.64
N PRO A 236 -15.54 5.49 -0.03
CA PRO A 236 -14.69 4.52 -0.75
C PRO A 236 -15.35 3.95 -2.03
N VAL A 237 -16.67 3.82 -2.03
CA VAL A 237 -17.45 3.36 -3.19
C VAL A 237 -17.47 4.42 -4.30
N GLN A 238 -17.73 5.68 -3.95
CA GLN A 238 -17.69 6.79 -4.91
C GLN A 238 -16.28 7.02 -5.46
N GLN A 239 -15.25 6.91 -4.62
CA GLN A 239 -13.85 6.97 -5.06
C GLN A 239 -13.55 5.89 -6.10
N ARG A 240 -13.99 4.65 -5.85
CA ARG A 240 -13.84 3.55 -6.82
C ARG A 240 -14.61 3.84 -8.11
N ARG A 241 -15.84 4.36 -8.03
CA ARG A 241 -16.65 4.72 -9.20
C ARG A 241 -16.00 5.81 -10.05
N LEU A 242 -15.45 6.84 -9.40
CA LEU A 242 -14.73 7.92 -10.07
C LEU A 242 -13.58 7.41 -10.94
N THR A 243 -12.89 6.34 -10.54
CA THR A 243 -11.80 5.78 -11.35
C THR A 243 -12.22 5.27 -12.73
N GLY A 244 -13.50 4.91 -12.91
CA GLY A 244 -14.06 4.45 -14.19
C GLY A 244 -14.60 5.56 -15.08
N ILE A 245 -14.54 6.82 -14.66
CA ILE A 245 -15.03 7.95 -15.45
C ILE A 245 -13.95 8.39 -16.44
N VAL A 246 -14.33 8.48 -17.71
CA VAL A 246 -13.52 9.07 -18.78
C VAL A 246 -14.25 10.28 -19.32
N VAL A 247 -13.54 11.40 -19.41
CA VAL A 247 -14.13 12.65 -19.90
C VAL A 247 -13.47 12.99 -21.23
N LYS A 248 -14.27 13.23 -22.26
CA LYS A 248 -13.78 13.69 -23.55
C LYS A 248 -14.11 15.15 -23.73
N HIS A 249 -13.09 16.00 -23.67
CA HIS A 249 -13.23 17.44 -23.80
C HIS A 249 -12.04 18.07 -24.52
N ASP A 250 -12.21 19.32 -24.95
CA ASP A 250 -11.12 20.15 -25.46
C ASP A 250 -10.15 20.48 -24.32
N SER A 251 -8.86 20.56 -24.61
CA SER A 251 -7.88 21.03 -23.62
C SER A 251 -8.27 22.40 -23.07
N GLU A 252 -8.12 22.58 -21.76
CA GLU A 252 -8.35 23.87 -21.11
C GLU A 252 -7.37 24.95 -21.58
N TRP A 253 -6.22 24.53 -22.12
CA TRP A 253 -5.14 25.36 -22.64
C TRP A 253 -5.20 25.56 -24.16
N LYS A 254 -6.30 25.12 -24.81
CA LYS A 254 -6.52 25.30 -26.24
C LYS A 254 -6.47 26.79 -26.63
N LYS A 255 -5.80 27.11 -27.75
CA LYS A 255 -5.57 28.50 -28.20
C LYS A 255 -6.85 29.32 -28.37
N THR A 256 -7.95 28.68 -28.77
CA THR A 256 -9.24 29.38 -28.94
C THR A 256 -9.92 29.77 -27.62
N ARG A 257 -9.42 29.29 -26.47
CA ARG A 257 -9.99 29.54 -25.13
C ARG A 257 -9.66 30.92 -24.57
N THR A 258 -8.74 31.66 -25.18
CA THR A 258 -8.37 33.02 -24.74
C THR A 258 -9.57 33.95 -24.59
N ALA A 259 -10.59 33.80 -25.44
CA ALA A 259 -11.83 34.59 -25.40
C ALA A 259 -12.62 34.38 -24.09
N ASP A 260 -12.69 33.14 -23.58
CA ASP A 260 -13.42 32.78 -22.36
C ASP A 260 -12.83 33.51 -21.14
N PHE A 261 -11.50 33.58 -21.08
CA PHE A 261 -10.77 34.30 -20.03
C PHE A 261 -10.85 35.82 -20.19
N SER A 262 -10.88 36.32 -21.42
CA SER A 262 -10.90 37.76 -21.70
C SER A 262 -12.17 38.42 -21.16
N GLN A 263 -13.32 37.76 -21.32
CA GLN A 263 -14.60 38.21 -20.75
C GLN A 263 -14.57 38.21 -19.22
N THR A 264 -13.99 37.16 -18.62
CA THR A 264 -13.84 37.03 -17.16
C THR A 264 -12.97 38.16 -16.59
N CYS A 265 -11.82 38.44 -17.23
CA CYS A 265 -10.97 39.57 -16.88
C CYS A 265 -11.71 40.91 -17.01
N GLY A 266 -12.51 41.07 -18.06
CA GLY A 266 -13.39 42.24 -18.24
C GLY A 266 -14.32 42.49 -17.05
N VAL A 267 -14.96 41.44 -16.51
CA VAL A 267 -15.82 41.54 -15.32
C VAL A 267 -15.02 41.97 -14.09
N TYR A 268 -13.83 41.41 -13.86
CA TYR A 268 -12.97 41.84 -12.76
C TYR A 268 -12.59 43.32 -12.86
N ARG A 269 -12.22 43.79 -14.05
CA ARG A 269 -11.89 45.21 -14.30
C ARG A 269 -13.10 46.12 -14.04
N ALA A 270 -14.27 45.75 -14.56
CA ALA A 270 -15.51 46.50 -14.36
C ALA A 270 -15.90 46.63 -12.87
N ASN A 271 -15.38 45.76 -12.01
CA ASN A 271 -15.59 45.75 -10.57
C ASN A 271 -14.33 46.21 -9.77
N GLY A 272 -13.41 46.94 -10.41
CA GLY A 272 -12.26 47.56 -9.75
C GLY A 272 -11.13 46.59 -9.33
N LYS A 273 -11.09 45.38 -9.88
CA LYS A 273 -10.14 44.31 -9.52
C LYS A 273 -9.06 44.09 -10.60
N GLU A 274 -8.39 45.17 -11.02
CA GLU A 274 -7.39 45.15 -12.10
C GLU A 274 -6.24 44.17 -11.84
N GLU A 275 -5.71 44.13 -10.62
CA GLU A 275 -4.57 43.26 -10.29
C GLU A 275 -4.93 41.77 -10.37
N ILE A 276 -6.19 41.40 -10.11
CA ILE A 276 -6.68 40.03 -10.31
C ILE A 276 -6.77 39.72 -11.81
N ALA A 277 -7.32 40.64 -12.61
CA ALA A 277 -7.41 40.47 -14.06
C ALA A 277 -6.03 40.26 -14.69
N LYS A 278 -5.04 41.09 -14.34
CA LYS A 278 -3.65 40.93 -14.81
C LYS A 278 -3.03 39.60 -14.41
N ARG A 279 -3.28 39.13 -13.18
CA ARG A 279 -2.79 37.82 -12.70
C ARG A 279 -3.38 36.67 -13.52
N ILE A 280 -4.68 36.73 -13.83
CA ILE A 280 -5.36 35.73 -14.67
C ILE A 280 -4.78 35.78 -16.09
N GLU A 281 -4.65 36.95 -16.69
CA GLU A 281 -4.07 37.10 -18.04
C GLU A 281 -2.64 36.58 -18.12
N LYS A 282 -1.80 36.88 -17.12
CA LYS A 282 -0.45 36.34 -17.04
C LYS A 282 -0.48 34.82 -16.94
N ARG A 283 -1.30 34.24 -16.05
CA ARG A 283 -1.42 32.78 -15.90
C ARG A 283 -1.91 32.12 -17.18
N VAL A 284 -2.88 32.71 -17.87
CA VAL A 284 -3.37 32.22 -19.17
C VAL A 284 -2.27 32.33 -20.22
N ALA A 285 -1.49 33.41 -20.26
CA ALA A 285 -0.38 33.54 -21.21
C ALA A 285 0.75 32.53 -20.95
N ASP A 286 1.09 32.31 -19.67
CA ASP A 286 2.12 31.38 -19.23
C ASP A 286 1.70 29.91 -19.47
N LEU A 287 0.41 29.59 -19.27
CA LEU A 287 -0.15 28.22 -19.38
C LEU A 287 -0.93 27.93 -20.66
N SER A 288 -1.20 28.91 -21.54
CA SER A 288 -1.80 28.63 -22.86
C SER A 288 -0.71 28.07 -23.75
N ILE A 289 -0.46 26.78 -23.57
CA ILE A 289 0.62 26.12 -24.25
C ILE A 289 0.19 25.95 -25.71
N LYS A 290 0.89 26.60 -26.65
CA LYS A 290 0.75 26.39 -28.10
C LYS A 290 1.43 25.06 -28.50
N LEU A 291 1.19 24.04 -27.69
CA LEU A 291 1.91 22.77 -27.62
C LEU A 291 1.42 21.90 -28.77
N GLU A 292 2.01 22.09 -29.94
CA GLU A 292 1.94 21.11 -31.04
C GLU A 292 3.21 20.27 -31.02
N VAL A 293 3.15 19.23 -30.19
CA VAL A 293 4.31 18.44 -29.80
C VAL A 293 4.12 16.97 -30.11
N ASP A 294 4.77 16.52 -31.18
CA ASP A 294 4.66 15.18 -31.72
C ASP A 294 3.20 14.81 -32.01
N GLU A 295 2.62 13.88 -31.25
CA GLU A 295 1.22 13.48 -31.37
C GLU A 295 0.27 14.35 -30.51
N PHE A 296 0.82 15.21 -29.66
CA PHE A 296 0.05 16.12 -28.81
C PHE A 296 -0.43 17.36 -29.57
N ASN A 297 -1.74 17.64 -29.49
CA ASN A 297 -2.36 18.78 -30.13
C ASN A 297 -3.53 19.31 -29.28
N THR A 298 -3.36 20.48 -28.68
CA THR A 298 -4.36 21.09 -27.79
C THR A 298 -5.67 21.51 -28.48
N ASP A 299 -5.69 21.61 -29.82
CA ASP A 299 -6.91 21.90 -30.57
C ASP A 299 -7.82 20.67 -30.74
N LYS A 300 -7.30 19.46 -30.48
CA LYS A 300 -8.07 18.21 -30.49
C LYS A 300 -8.67 17.90 -29.13
N GLN A 301 -9.86 17.29 -29.14
CA GLN A 301 -10.40 16.64 -27.96
C GLN A 301 -9.57 15.40 -27.61
N ALA A 302 -9.30 15.22 -26.33
CA ALA A 302 -8.67 14.03 -25.78
C ALA A 302 -9.62 13.32 -24.81
N TYR A 303 -9.40 12.02 -24.63
CA TYR A 303 -10.04 11.24 -23.57
C TYR A 303 -9.18 11.33 -22.31
N TYR A 304 -9.66 12.01 -21.28
CA TYR A 304 -9.01 12.16 -19.99
C TYR A 304 -9.45 11.04 -19.05
N LEU A 305 -8.47 10.43 -18.38
CA LEU A 305 -8.65 9.33 -17.43
C LEU A 305 -8.28 9.78 -16.02
N HIS A 306 -8.96 9.22 -15.02
CA HIS A 306 -8.61 9.51 -13.63
C HIS A 306 -7.19 8.98 -13.30
N PRO A 307 -6.22 9.83 -12.95
CA PRO A 307 -4.80 9.44 -12.87
C PRO A 307 -4.55 8.38 -11.80
N LEU A 308 -5.17 8.51 -10.61
CA LEU A 308 -5.06 7.49 -9.56
C LEU A 308 -5.79 6.20 -9.94
N GLY A 309 -6.81 6.29 -10.81
CA GLY A 309 -7.53 5.13 -11.33
C GLY A 309 -6.62 4.32 -12.25
N VAL A 310 -5.97 5.00 -13.20
CA VAL A 310 -5.00 4.39 -14.10
C VAL A 310 -3.81 3.81 -13.33
N ILE A 311 -3.22 4.56 -12.39
CA ILE A 311 -2.15 4.03 -11.53
C ILE A 311 -2.65 2.81 -10.75
N GLY A 312 -3.86 2.86 -10.20
CA GLY A 312 -4.46 1.72 -9.49
C GLY A 312 -4.69 0.50 -10.39
N TRP A 313 -5.12 0.69 -11.64
CA TRP A 313 -5.34 -0.39 -12.60
C TRP A 313 -4.04 -0.99 -13.14
N LEU A 314 -3.02 -0.17 -13.32
CA LEU A 314 -1.69 -0.60 -13.79
C LEU A 314 -0.81 -1.13 -12.65
N ARG A 315 -1.18 -0.85 -11.39
CA ARG A 315 -0.53 -1.40 -10.21
C ARG A 315 -0.84 -2.90 -10.15
N THR A 316 0.10 -3.71 -10.62
CA THR A 316 0.21 -5.11 -10.17
C THR A 316 0.39 -5.11 -8.65
N GLU A 317 -0.03 -6.17 -7.94
CA GLU A 317 0.11 -6.27 -6.47
C GLU A 317 1.46 -5.71 -6.03
N SER A 318 1.43 -4.49 -5.47
CA SER A 318 2.64 -3.82 -5.06
C SER A 318 3.04 -4.48 -3.77
N LEU A 319 3.93 -5.47 -3.86
CA LEU A 319 4.54 -6.05 -2.68
C LEU A 319 5.13 -4.91 -1.86
N LEU A 320 4.65 -4.76 -0.62
CA LEU A 320 5.20 -3.83 0.35
C LEU A 320 6.71 -4.03 0.52
N ILE A 321 7.14 -5.30 0.48
CA ILE A 321 8.54 -5.72 0.45
C ILE A 321 8.83 -6.37 -0.89
N THR A 322 9.61 -5.72 -1.75
CA THR A 322 9.89 -6.19 -3.12
C THR A 322 11.06 -7.19 -3.17
N PRO A 323 11.20 -7.99 -4.25
CA PRO A 323 12.38 -8.83 -4.49
C PRO A 323 13.69 -8.05 -4.40
N GLU A 324 13.73 -6.82 -4.92
CA GLU A 324 14.92 -5.96 -4.94
C GLU A 324 15.34 -5.57 -3.53
N MET A 325 14.37 -5.24 -2.66
CA MET A 325 14.64 -4.94 -1.24
C MET A 325 15.28 -6.13 -0.52
N VAL A 326 14.74 -7.34 -0.72
CA VAL A 326 15.31 -8.56 -0.13
C VAL A 326 16.70 -8.85 -0.72
N ASN A 327 16.87 -8.70 -2.04
CA ASN A 327 18.16 -8.90 -2.72
C ASN A 327 19.23 -7.90 -2.28
N ALA A 328 18.84 -6.68 -1.91
CA ALA A 328 19.78 -5.67 -1.41
C ALA A 328 20.42 -6.08 -0.07
N VAL A 329 19.66 -6.76 0.81
CA VAL A 329 20.19 -7.27 2.08
C VAL A 329 20.71 -8.70 1.98
N ALA A 330 20.27 -9.50 1.01
CA ALA A 330 20.65 -10.89 0.81
C ALA A 330 20.49 -11.30 -0.67
N ALA A 331 21.57 -11.22 -1.44
CA ALA A 331 21.56 -11.48 -2.88
C ALA A 331 20.96 -12.85 -3.23
N GLY A 332 20.05 -12.86 -4.22
CA GLY A 332 19.36 -14.05 -4.72
C GLY A 332 18.11 -14.45 -3.93
N LYS A 333 17.94 -13.96 -2.69
CA LYS A 333 16.81 -14.33 -1.83
C LYS A 333 15.49 -13.66 -2.20
N GLY A 334 15.52 -12.57 -2.96
CA GLY A 334 14.31 -11.95 -3.50
C GLY A 334 13.53 -12.85 -4.47
N ASN A 335 14.18 -13.89 -5.02
CA ASN A 335 13.53 -14.87 -5.91
C ASN A 335 12.80 -15.99 -5.15
N ASP A 336 12.97 -16.07 -3.83
CA ASP A 336 12.27 -17.04 -2.99
C ASP A 336 10.82 -16.60 -2.79
N LYS A 337 9.91 -17.18 -3.58
CA LYS A 337 8.49 -16.85 -3.56
C LYS A 337 7.83 -17.13 -2.20
N VAL A 338 8.30 -18.13 -1.46
CA VAL A 338 7.71 -18.49 -0.15
C VAL A 338 8.12 -17.44 0.89
N LEU A 339 9.40 -17.07 0.92
CA LEU A 339 9.89 -16.01 1.79
C LEU A 339 9.21 -14.68 1.48
N LEU A 340 9.11 -14.31 0.20
CA LEU A 340 8.53 -13.05 -0.23
C LEU A 340 7.03 -12.97 0.10
N ALA A 341 6.29 -14.05 -0.13
CA ALA A 341 4.88 -14.14 0.26
C ALA A 341 4.71 -14.02 1.78
N ALA A 342 5.54 -14.71 2.57
CA ALA A 342 5.49 -14.63 4.03
C ALA A 342 5.81 -13.21 4.56
N LEU A 343 6.85 -12.56 4.02
CA LEU A 343 7.19 -11.17 4.36
C LEU A 343 6.02 -10.22 4.11
N ASN A 344 5.38 -10.32 2.95
CA ASN A 344 4.27 -9.44 2.58
C ASN A 344 2.96 -9.80 3.30
N LYS A 345 2.73 -11.07 3.65
CA LYS A 345 1.55 -11.49 4.43
C LYS A 345 1.49 -10.82 5.80
N TYR A 346 2.63 -10.66 6.46
CA TYR A 346 2.68 -10.23 7.87
C TYR A 346 3.19 -8.81 8.09
N ALA A 347 3.94 -8.21 7.14
CA ALA A 347 4.58 -6.91 7.35
C ALA A 347 3.59 -5.82 7.81
N GLU A 348 2.43 -5.71 7.17
CA GLU A 348 1.39 -4.74 7.58
C GLU A 348 0.81 -5.05 8.97
N GLN A 349 0.58 -6.33 9.28
CA GLN A 349 0.01 -6.76 10.57
C GLN A 349 0.88 -6.38 11.77
N TYR A 350 2.20 -6.28 11.55
CA TYR A 350 3.20 -5.85 12.54
C TYR A 350 3.71 -4.42 12.29
N GLU A 351 3.04 -3.67 11.40
CA GLU A 351 3.33 -2.27 11.07
C GLU A 351 4.77 -2.03 10.58
N ILE A 352 5.36 -3.02 9.91
CA ILE A 352 6.65 -2.91 9.22
C ILE A 352 6.39 -2.43 7.79
N ASN A 353 5.82 -1.24 7.67
CA ASN A 353 5.20 -0.73 6.43
C ASN A 353 5.70 0.66 5.99
N THR A 354 6.78 1.14 6.60
CA THR A 354 7.52 2.32 6.11
C THR A 354 8.87 1.88 5.58
N LEU A 355 9.44 2.65 4.65
CA LEU A 355 10.75 2.32 4.05
C LEU A 355 11.85 2.18 5.12
N LEU A 356 11.85 3.04 6.15
CA LEU A 356 12.79 2.95 7.28
C LEU A 356 12.62 1.65 8.08
N ARG A 357 11.39 1.29 8.44
CA ARG A 357 11.10 0.06 9.20
C ARG A 357 11.49 -1.18 8.40
N ILE A 358 11.17 -1.21 7.10
CA ILE A 358 11.53 -2.29 6.19
C ILE A 358 13.05 -2.42 6.08
N ALA A 359 13.76 -1.30 5.86
CA ALA A 359 15.22 -1.28 5.74
C ALA A 359 15.91 -1.87 6.98
N HIS A 360 15.52 -1.39 8.17
CA HIS A 360 16.06 -1.87 9.43
C HIS A 360 15.71 -3.35 9.66
N PHE A 361 14.44 -3.73 9.50
CA PHE A 361 13.98 -5.09 9.75
C PHE A 361 14.68 -6.11 8.84
N LEU A 362 14.72 -5.86 7.53
CA LEU A 362 15.33 -6.77 6.56
C LEU A 362 16.84 -6.90 6.76
N ALA A 363 17.54 -5.80 7.05
CA ALA A 363 18.99 -5.85 7.28
C ALA A 363 19.33 -6.67 8.53
N GLN A 364 18.56 -6.52 9.61
CA GLN A 364 18.75 -7.28 10.85
C GLN A 364 18.39 -8.75 10.65
N CYS A 365 17.24 -9.07 10.03
CA CYS A 365 16.87 -10.46 9.72
C CYS A 365 17.93 -11.14 8.85
N ALA A 366 18.40 -10.48 7.79
CA ALA A 366 19.41 -11.02 6.91
C ALA A 366 20.74 -11.27 7.64
N HIS A 367 21.12 -10.42 8.59
CA HIS A 367 22.30 -10.69 9.40
C HIS A 367 22.11 -11.88 10.34
N GLU A 368 21.04 -11.88 11.14
CA GLU A 368 20.79 -12.90 12.18
C GLU A 368 20.60 -14.31 11.62
N SER A 369 20.17 -14.41 10.37
CA SER A 369 19.86 -15.68 9.72
C SER A 369 20.84 -16.11 8.63
N GLY A 370 21.98 -15.42 8.50
CA GLY A 370 22.94 -15.70 7.44
C GLY A 370 22.35 -15.55 6.04
N GLY A 371 21.58 -14.47 5.81
CA GLY A 371 20.92 -14.15 4.56
C GLY A 371 19.66 -14.98 4.32
N PHE A 372 18.79 -15.13 5.32
CA PHE A 372 17.57 -15.95 5.26
C PHE A 372 17.86 -17.42 4.91
N THR A 373 18.98 -17.96 5.40
CA THR A 373 19.36 -19.36 5.19
C THR A 373 19.15 -20.22 6.43
N ALA A 374 19.18 -19.63 7.62
CA ALA A 374 18.99 -20.33 8.88
C ALA A 374 17.79 -19.78 9.68
N THR A 375 16.92 -20.70 10.08
CA THR A 375 15.74 -20.47 10.93
C THR A 375 15.84 -21.23 12.25
N ALA A 376 16.98 -21.87 12.52
CA ALA A 376 17.20 -22.68 13.70
C ALA A 376 18.59 -22.42 14.28
N GLU A 377 18.68 -22.43 15.60
CA GLU A 377 19.95 -22.46 16.28
C GLU A 377 20.68 -23.79 16.00
N GLY A 378 21.93 -23.69 15.51
CA GLY A 378 22.77 -24.85 15.26
C GLY A 378 23.04 -25.65 16.54
N THR A 379 23.09 -26.97 16.43
CA THR A 379 23.24 -27.87 17.59
C THR A 379 24.66 -28.42 17.76
N SER A 380 25.53 -28.23 16.76
CA SER A 380 26.87 -28.82 16.71
C SER A 380 27.94 -27.89 17.31
N PHE A 381 27.92 -27.70 18.63
CA PHE A 381 28.94 -26.91 19.34
C PHE A 381 30.15 -27.75 19.73
N SER A 382 31.37 -27.30 19.44
CA SER A 382 32.55 -27.83 20.12
C SER A 382 32.63 -27.33 21.57
N ARG A 383 33.46 -27.96 22.41
CA ARG A 383 33.67 -27.50 23.80
C ARG A 383 34.12 -26.03 23.86
N ALA A 384 34.98 -25.60 22.94
CA ALA A 384 35.40 -24.21 22.80
C ALA A 384 34.25 -23.31 22.33
N GLY A 385 33.44 -23.77 21.35
CA GLY A 385 32.26 -23.04 20.88
C GLY A 385 31.23 -22.80 21.98
N ALA A 386 30.97 -23.83 22.80
CA ALA A 386 30.10 -23.71 23.97
C ALA A 386 30.67 -22.71 25.01
N GLY A 387 31.99 -22.73 25.23
CA GLY A 387 32.70 -21.77 26.08
C GLY A 387 32.60 -20.32 25.60
N ASN A 388 32.57 -20.10 24.29
CA ASN A 388 32.43 -18.76 23.72
C ASN A 388 30.97 -18.25 23.74
N LYS A 389 29.99 -19.15 23.58
CA LYS A 389 28.59 -18.78 23.40
C LYS A 389 27.80 -18.72 24.70
N PHE A 390 28.00 -19.66 25.61
CA PHE A 390 27.08 -19.88 26.74
C PHE A 390 27.72 -19.55 28.08
N LYS A 391 27.32 -18.41 28.67
CA LYS A 391 27.79 -17.97 29.99
C LYS A 391 27.56 -19.03 31.08
N LYS A 392 26.40 -19.71 31.09
CA LYS A 392 26.13 -20.79 32.05
C LYS A 392 27.07 -21.98 31.90
N PHE A 393 27.50 -22.30 30.68
CA PHE A 393 28.50 -23.35 30.45
C PHE A 393 29.87 -22.93 30.98
N VAL A 394 30.28 -21.66 30.79
CA VAL A 394 31.53 -21.13 31.36
C VAL A 394 31.54 -21.21 32.89
N GLN A 395 30.40 -20.94 33.53
CA GLN A 395 30.24 -20.96 34.98
C GLN A 395 30.07 -22.36 35.59
N ALA A 396 29.85 -23.39 34.76
CA ALA A 396 29.69 -24.75 35.23
C ALA A 396 30.99 -25.32 35.83
N ASP A 397 30.86 -26.25 36.78
CA ASP A 397 31.99 -27.01 37.32
C ASP A 397 32.60 -27.97 36.26
N SER A 398 33.75 -28.54 36.58
CA SER A 398 34.49 -29.43 35.68
C SER A 398 33.68 -30.68 35.31
N THR A 399 32.99 -31.29 36.28
CA THR A 399 32.16 -32.49 36.10
C THR A 399 31.02 -32.23 35.12
N THR A 400 30.33 -31.10 35.26
CA THR A 400 29.24 -30.68 34.40
C THR A 400 29.76 -30.35 33.00
N LYS A 401 30.88 -29.63 32.89
CA LYS A 401 31.50 -29.36 31.58
C LYS A 401 31.89 -30.65 30.86
N GLU A 402 32.40 -31.64 31.60
CA GLU A 402 32.78 -32.93 31.05
C GLU A 402 31.56 -33.74 30.59
N ARG A 403 30.49 -33.76 31.38
CA ARG A 403 29.23 -34.40 30.98
C ARG A 403 28.63 -33.76 29.73
N LEU A 404 28.60 -32.43 29.66
CA LEU A 404 27.97 -31.70 28.56
C LEU A 404 28.81 -31.69 27.30
N CYS A 405 30.14 -31.60 27.42
CA CYS A 405 31.04 -31.45 26.28
C CYS A 405 32.35 -32.23 26.48
N PRO A 406 32.36 -33.58 26.48
CA PRO A 406 33.53 -34.37 26.85
C PRO A 406 34.81 -34.00 26.09
N ILE A 407 35.97 -34.05 26.76
CA ILE A 407 37.28 -33.82 26.13
C ILE A 407 37.53 -34.90 25.09
N GLY A 408 38.00 -34.49 23.90
CA GLY A 408 38.28 -35.41 22.78
C GLY A 408 37.08 -35.66 21.87
N GLN A 409 35.86 -35.24 22.24
CA GLN A 409 34.72 -35.26 21.32
C GLN A 409 34.67 -34.00 20.44
N LYS A 410 34.25 -34.19 19.18
CA LYS A 410 34.13 -33.09 18.21
C LYS A 410 33.03 -32.09 18.59
N TYR A 411 31.91 -32.60 19.12
CA TYR A 411 30.74 -31.80 19.50
C TYR A 411 30.25 -32.16 20.91
N CYS A 412 29.64 -31.20 21.57
CA CYS A 412 28.96 -31.35 22.85
C CYS A 412 27.73 -32.26 22.72
N ASN A 413 27.36 -32.90 23.83
CA ASN A 413 26.21 -33.77 23.92
C ASN A 413 24.91 -32.96 23.80
N GLN A 414 24.05 -33.39 22.87
CA GLN A 414 22.71 -32.86 22.67
C GLN A 414 21.69 -33.94 22.98
N PRO A 415 20.55 -33.62 23.63
CA PRO A 415 20.04 -32.27 23.94
C PRO A 415 20.60 -31.63 25.22
N ASP A 416 21.49 -32.33 25.94
CA ASP A 416 21.91 -31.99 27.31
C ASP A 416 22.51 -30.59 27.44
N LEU A 417 23.37 -30.17 26.50
CA LEU A 417 23.94 -28.83 26.52
C LEU A 417 22.85 -27.75 26.54
N PHE A 418 21.85 -27.85 25.66
CA PHE A 418 20.75 -26.89 25.60
C PHE A 418 19.86 -26.95 26.83
N ASN A 419 19.53 -28.16 27.27
CA ASN A 419 18.74 -28.36 28.48
C ASN A 419 19.41 -27.71 29.70
N TYR A 420 20.73 -27.79 29.82
CA TYR A 420 21.47 -27.13 30.89
C TYR A 420 21.51 -25.60 30.73
N VAL A 421 21.95 -25.09 29.57
CA VAL A 421 22.20 -23.63 29.41
C VAL A 421 20.90 -22.82 29.43
N TYR A 422 19.77 -23.41 29.03
CA TYR A 422 18.47 -22.76 29.02
C TYR A 422 17.52 -23.20 30.15
N ALA A 423 17.97 -24.02 31.10
CA ALA A 423 17.18 -24.40 32.27
C ALA A 423 16.74 -23.18 33.10
N ASN A 424 15.51 -23.22 33.64
CA ASN A 424 14.96 -22.23 34.58
C ASN A 424 15.05 -20.78 34.07
N SER A 425 14.80 -20.55 32.77
CA SER A 425 14.89 -19.24 32.14
C SER A 425 13.82 -19.08 31.04
N ASN A 426 13.26 -17.89 30.87
CA ASN A 426 12.23 -17.57 29.85
C ASN A 426 11.07 -18.59 29.83
N GLY A 427 10.60 -18.99 31.01
CA GLY A 427 9.53 -19.96 31.19
C GLY A 427 9.92 -21.44 31.00
N ASN A 428 11.19 -21.76 30.70
CA ASN A 428 11.66 -23.14 30.66
C ASN A 428 11.75 -23.73 32.07
N GLY A 429 11.41 -25.01 32.20
CA GLY A 429 11.62 -25.81 33.41
C GLY A 429 13.10 -26.13 33.70
N SER A 430 13.31 -27.06 34.62
CA SER A 430 14.64 -27.59 34.98
C SER A 430 15.34 -28.25 33.78
N GLU A 431 16.64 -28.52 33.89
CA GLU A 431 17.38 -29.27 32.85
C GLU A 431 16.69 -30.59 32.47
N THR A 432 16.13 -31.30 33.44
CA THR A 432 15.41 -32.57 33.23
C THR A 432 14.08 -32.43 32.49
N SER A 433 13.52 -31.22 32.37
CA SER A 433 12.27 -30.99 31.62
C SER A 433 12.41 -31.17 30.11
N GLY A 434 13.63 -31.02 29.58
CA GLY A 434 13.87 -30.99 28.13
C GLY A 434 13.50 -29.67 27.45
N ASP A 435 13.00 -28.69 28.21
CA ASP A 435 12.52 -27.41 27.66
C ASP A 435 13.64 -26.62 26.96
N GLY A 436 14.87 -26.69 27.47
CA GLY A 436 15.99 -25.95 26.91
C GLY A 436 16.25 -26.29 25.44
N HIS A 437 16.29 -27.57 25.09
CA HIS A 437 16.42 -28.00 23.70
C HIS A 437 15.13 -27.82 22.90
N LYS A 438 13.98 -28.10 23.51
CA LYS A 438 12.66 -27.99 22.86
C LYS A 438 12.35 -26.56 22.40
N TYR A 439 12.67 -25.57 23.22
CA TYR A 439 12.41 -24.14 22.98
C TYR A 439 13.69 -23.33 22.67
N ARG A 440 14.72 -23.98 22.11
CA ARG A 440 15.93 -23.32 21.59
C ARG A 440 15.63 -22.33 20.45
N GLY A 441 16.61 -21.51 20.08
CA GLY A 441 16.44 -20.44 19.09
C GLY A 441 15.79 -20.90 17.78
N GLY A 442 14.76 -20.17 17.34
CA GLY A 442 14.04 -20.43 16.09
C GLY A 442 13.48 -19.15 15.44
N GLY A 443 13.40 -19.14 14.11
CA GLY A 443 13.02 -17.98 13.29
C GLY A 443 14.21 -17.09 12.91
N TYR A 444 13.94 -16.03 12.13
CA TYR A 444 15.00 -15.20 11.53
C TYR A 444 15.67 -14.21 12.49
N ILE A 445 15.03 -13.82 13.61
CA ILE A 445 15.64 -13.05 14.72
C ILE A 445 15.78 -13.93 16.00
N GLN A 446 15.46 -15.22 15.90
CA GLN A 446 15.55 -16.22 16.97
C GLN A 446 14.76 -15.91 18.25
N ILE A 447 13.54 -16.45 18.36
CA ILE A 447 12.84 -16.55 19.65
C ILE A 447 13.34 -17.76 20.45
N THR A 448 13.59 -17.57 21.75
CA THR A 448 14.12 -18.62 22.65
C THR A 448 13.41 -18.64 23.99
N GLY A 449 13.02 -19.83 24.45
CA GLY A 449 12.34 -20.08 25.73
C GLY A 449 10.82 -20.24 25.60
N ARG A 450 10.26 -21.14 26.40
CA ARG A 450 8.84 -21.56 26.37
C ARG A 450 7.87 -20.38 26.43
N GLU A 451 8.16 -19.39 27.28
CA GLU A 451 7.34 -18.18 27.42
C GLU A 451 7.22 -17.42 26.09
N LYS A 452 8.28 -17.38 25.28
CA LYS A 452 8.29 -16.68 24.00
C LYS A 452 7.46 -17.40 22.94
N TYR A 453 7.57 -18.73 22.87
CA TYR A 453 6.74 -19.56 21.98
C TYR A 453 5.25 -19.48 22.37
N LYS A 454 4.95 -19.44 23.67
CA LYS A 454 3.59 -19.21 24.18
C LYS A 454 3.06 -17.82 23.81
N GLY A 455 3.87 -16.77 23.98
CA GLY A 455 3.51 -15.42 23.57
C GLY A 455 3.25 -15.32 22.08
N TYR A 456 4.10 -15.94 21.26
CA TYR A 456 3.95 -15.97 19.82
C TYR A 456 2.67 -16.69 19.38
N THR A 457 2.37 -17.84 20.01
CA THR A 457 1.10 -18.57 19.82
C THR A 457 -0.11 -17.68 20.03
N LYS A 458 -0.14 -16.92 21.14
CA LYS A 458 -1.25 -16.02 21.43
C LYS A 458 -1.40 -14.91 20.38
N GLU A 459 -0.30 -14.28 19.99
CA GLU A 459 -0.32 -13.18 19.02
C GLU A 459 -0.77 -13.65 17.63
N HIS A 460 -0.17 -14.73 17.14
CA HIS A 460 -0.49 -15.33 15.85
C HIS A 460 -1.98 -15.68 15.76
N ASN A 461 -2.50 -16.37 16.78
CA ASN A 461 -3.89 -16.79 16.81
C ASN A 461 -4.87 -15.61 16.92
N ALA A 462 -4.46 -14.50 17.55
CA ALA A 462 -5.28 -13.29 17.60
C ALA A 462 -5.33 -12.57 16.25
N LYS A 463 -4.23 -12.57 15.49
CA LYS A 463 -4.13 -11.90 14.17
C LYS A 463 -4.65 -12.77 13.02
N ASN A 464 -4.58 -14.10 13.16
CA ASN A 464 -4.89 -15.07 12.10
C ASN A 464 -5.96 -16.08 12.55
N PRO A 465 -7.24 -15.69 12.66
CA PRO A 465 -8.31 -16.57 13.15
C PRO A 465 -8.56 -17.80 12.25
N SER A 466 -8.19 -17.74 10.97
CA SER A 466 -8.32 -18.83 10.00
C SER A 466 -7.14 -19.80 9.97
N ASP A 467 -6.03 -19.48 10.64
CA ASP A 467 -4.83 -20.32 10.78
C ASP A 467 -4.43 -20.36 12.25
N GLN A 468 -5.13 -21.16 13.05
CA GLN A 468 -4.79 -21.32 14.47
C GLN A 468 -3.67 -22.34 14.64
N GLN A 469 -2.60 -21.95 15.33
CA GLN A 469 -1.45 -22.81 15.60
C GLN A 469 -1.11 -22.83 17.10
N ASP A 470 -0.42 -23.89 17.52
CA ASP A 470 0.17 -24.00 18.87
C ASP A 470 1.69 -24.20 18.76
N PHE A 471 2.43 -23.10 18.83
CA PHE A 471 3.90 -23.12 18.77
C PHE A 471 4.54 -23.52 20.12
N GLU A 472 3.78 -23.52 21.22
CA GLU A 472 4.26 -24.07 22.50
C GLU A 472 4.27 -25.60 22.45
N ALA A 473 3.24 -26.21 21.86
CA ALA A 473 3.18 -27.65 21.59
C ALA A 473 4.13 -28.05 20.44
N ASN A 474 4.17 -27.26 19.36
CA ASN A 474 4.89 -27.56 18.12
C ASN A 474 5.97 -26.51 17.76
N PRO A 475 6.99 -26.29 18.61
CA PRO A 475 7.98 -25.22 18.40
C PRO A 475 8.87 -25.43 17.16
N ASN A 476 8.93 -26.64 16.61
CA ASN A 476 9.65 -26.90 15.38
C ASN A 476 9.07 -26.18 14.17
N LEU A 477 7.77 -25.84 14.16
CA LEU A 477 7.14 -25.11 13.06
C LEU A 477 7.86 -23.77 12.78
N VAL A 478 8.29 -23.07 13.83
CA VAL A 478 9.05 -21.81 13.71
C VAL A 478 10.41 -22.01 13.03
N ARG A 479 10.95 -23.23 13.09
CA ARG A 479 12.27 -23.59 12.56
C ARG A 479 12.20 -24.20 11.17
N THR A 480 11.10 -24.86 10.81
CA THR A 480 10.98 -25.61 9.55
C THR A 480 10.02 -24.99 8.55
N ASN A 481 9.09 -24.13 9.00
CA ASN A 481 8.19 -23.39 8.12
C ASN A 481 8.68 -21.95 8.00
N VAL A 482 8.98 -21.53 6.76
CA VAL A 482 9.43 -20.17 6.43
C VAL A 482 8.44 -19.12 6.89
N GLU A 483 7.14 -19.38 6.72
CA GLU A 483 6.06 -18.46 7.07
C GLU A 483 6.08 -18.09 8.56
N TYR A 484 6.08 -19.12 9.42
CA TYR A 484 6.14 -18.93 10.87
C TYR A 484 7.53 -18.47 11.34
N GLY A 485 8.58 -18.77 10.59
CA GLY A 485 9.92 -18.22 10.81
C GLY A 485 9.99 -16.71 10.56
N VAL A 486 9.30 -16.20 9.53
CA VAL A 486 9.14 -14.76 9.26
C VAL A 486 8.30 -14.10 10.33
N GLU A 487 7.11 -14.62 10.57
CA GLU A 487 6.16 -13.98 11.49
C GLU A 487 6.70 -13.95 12.94
N SER A 488 7.39 -15.00 13.39
CA SER A 488 8.06 -14.98 14.70
C SER A 488 9.13 -13.89 14.83
N ALA A 489 9.83 -13.55 13.74
CA ALA A 489 10.79 -12.44 13.72
C ALA A 489 10.06 -11.09 13.82
N MET A 490 8.92 -10.94 13.13
CA MET A 490 8.10 -9.72 13.22
C MET A 490 7.44 -9.56 14.59
N PHE A 491 6.97 -10.67 15.17
CA PHE A 491 6.47 -10.73 16.54
C PHE A 491 7.54 -10.29 17.54
N TRP A 492 8.76 -10.81 17.41
CA TRP A 492 9.88 -10.38 18.25
C TRP A 492 10.19 -8.89 18.06
N TRP A 493 10.26 -8.44 16.80
CA TRP A 493 10.55 -7.05 16.43
C TRP A 493 9.56 -6.06 17.06
N ARG A 494 8.27 -6.42 17.07
CA ARG A 494 7.20 -5.57 17.59
C ARG A 494 7.15 -5.54 19.12
N ASN A 495 7.54 -6.63 19.78
CA ASN A 495 7.19 -6.85 21.19
C ASN A 495 8.38 -7.06 22.15
N MET A 496 9.59 -7.30 21.66
CA MET A 496 10.65 -7.96 22.44
C MET A 496 12.04 -7.35 22.39
N GLY A 497 12.24 -6.20 21.73
CA GLY A 497 13.53 -5.50 21.70
C GLY A 497 14.27 -5.53 23.05
N SER A 498 15.57 -5.82 23.02
CA SER A 498 16.36 -6.10 24.23
C SER A 498 16.51 -4.89 25.17
N VAL A 499 16.33 -3.67 24.66
CA VAL A 499 16.27 -2.45 25.47
C VAL A 499 14.84 -2.27 25.97
N SER A 500 14.66 -2.21 27.30
CA SER A 500 13.34 -2.07 27.93
C SER A 500 12.56 -0.83 27.47
N THR A 501 13.23 0.27 27.11
CA THR A 501 12.60 1.48 26.56
C THR A 501 12.20 1.35 25.08
N TYR A 502 12.77 0.40 24.35
CA TYR A 502 12.56 0.18 22.92
C TYR A 502 12.20 -1.28 22.62
N LYS A 503 11.26 -1.84 23.38
CA LYS A 503 10.73 -3.18 23.10
C LYS A 503 10.13 -3.30 21.69
N ASP A 504 9.57 -2.19 21.22
CA ASP A 504 9.05 -2.05 19.87
C ASP A 504 10.12 -1.43 18.96
N CYS A 505 10.74 -2.26 18.13
CA CYS A 505 11.79 -1.83 17.21
C CYS A 505 11.27 -0.87 16.14
N ASN A 506 9.97 -0.84 15.82
CA ASN A 506 9.44 0.12 14.83
C ASN A 506 9.70 1.57 15.27
N ARG A 507 9.50 1.86 16.56
CA ARG A 507 9.75 3.20 17.13
C ARG A 507 11.20 3.63 17.02
N LEU A 508 12.13 2.66 17.03
CA LEU A 508 13.55 2.92 16.89
C LEU A 508 13.93 3.14 15.42
N ALA A 509 13.35 2.35 14.51
CA ALA A 509 13.53 2.53 13.07
C ALA A 509 13.01 3.90 12.58
N ASP A 510 11.91 4.38 13.17
CA ASP A 510 11.31 5.68 12.83
C ASP A 510 12.19 6.89 13.20
N LEU A 511 13.26 6.69 14.00
CA LEU A 511 14.19 7.77 14.33
C LEU A 511 15.08 8.17 13.15
N GLY A 512 15.29 7.26 12.19
CA GLY A 512 16.07 7.55 10.99
C GLY A 512 16.99 6.43 10.53
N ALA A 513 17.86 6.77 9.57
CA ALA A 513 18.77 5.85 8.87
C ALA A 513 20.24 6.27 8.99
N THR A 514 20.64 6.98 10.05
CA THR A 514 22.06 7.29 10.28
C THR A 514 22.77 6.09 10.93
N GLU A 515 24.10 6.18 11.00
CA GLU A 515 24.93 5.18 11.67
C GLU A 515 24.54 5.01 13.15
N ALA A 516 24.10 6.09 13.81
CA ALA A 516 23.67 6.04 15.20
C ALA A 516 22.43 5.17 15.39
N GLU A 517 21.38 5.37 14.57
CA GLU A 517 20.16 4.56 14.66
C GLU A 517 20.43 3.09 14.30
N LEU A 518 21.31 2.82 13.33
CA LEU A 518 21.71 1.45 13.01
C LEU A 518 22.41 0.77 14.20
N ILE A 519 23.32 1.46 14.88
CA ILE A 519 24.01 0.93 16.07
C ILE A 519 22.99 0.66 17.18
N MET A 520 22.06 1.59 17.43
CA MET A 520 21.00 1.39 18.41
C MET A 520 20.13 0.18 18.07
N MET A 521 19.69 0.08 16.82
CA MET A 521 18.87 -1.03 16.35
C MET A 521 19.59 -2.36 16.52
N SER A 522 20.85 -2.43 16.10
CA SER A 522 21.67 -3.64 16.20
C SER A 522 21.92 -4.05 17.65
N ALA A 523 22.13 -3.09 18.55
CA ALA A 523 22.24 -3.36 19.98
C ALA A 523 20.92 -3.89 20.57
N ASN A 524 19.78 -3.33 20.13
CA ASN A 524 18.46 -3.77 20.55
C ASN A 524 18.14 -5.20 20.08
N VAL A 525 18.58 -5.57 18.88
CA VAL A 525 18.44 -6.92 18.31
C VAL A 525 19.36 -7.94 18.98
N ASN A 526 20.65 -7.63 19.18
CA ASN A 526 21.65 -8.61 19.66
C ASN A 526 21.78 -8.68 21.20
N GLY A 527 21.35 -7.65 21.95
CA GLY A 527 21.26 -7.70 23.41
C GLY A 527 22.54 -7.40 24.22
N TRP A 528 23.49 -6.61 23.71
CA TRP A 528 24.72 -6.23 24.44
C TRP A 528 24.63 -4.81 25.02
N PHE A 529 24.59 -4.71 26.36
CA PHE A 529 24.65 -3.44 27.10
C PHE A 529 25.61 -3.55 28.30
N THR A 530 26.67 -2.74 28.36
CA THR A 530 27.42 -2.42 29.60
C THR A 530 28.13 -1.07 29.51
N LYS A 531 28.27 -0.40 30.67
CA LYS A 531 28.96 0.90 30.88
C LYS A 531 30.34 0.94 30.21
N GLY A 532 30.54 1.89 29.29
CA GLY A 532 31.86 2.25 28.73
C GLY A 532 31.94 2.39 27.21
N GLY A 533 30.84 2.19 26.46
CA GLY A 533 30.75 2.37 25.01
C GLY A 533 30.16 3.71 24.56
N ILE A 534 30.03 3.88 23.23
CA ILE A 534 29.60 5.11 22.52
C ILE A 534 28.39 5.73 23.20
N GLN A 535 28.54 7.00 23.59
CA GLN A 535 27.47 7.81 24.17
C GLN A 535 26.59 8.34 23.05
N LEU A 536 25.42 7.74 22.86
CA LEU A 536 24.44 8.26 21.92
C LEU A 536 23.47 9.20 22.67
N PRO A 537 23.28 10.45 22.19
CA PRO A 537 22.30 11.35 22.76
C PRO A 537 20.90 10.84 22.41
N VAL A 538 20.14 10.43 23.42
CA VAL A 538 18.74 10.05 23.23
C VAL A 538 17.89 11.24 23.64
N ASN A 539 17.07 11.73 22.71
CA ASN A 539 16.17 12.84 22.96
C ASN A 539 15.34 12.60 24.23
N LYS A 540 15.33 13.61 25.12
CA LYS A 540 14.52 13.74 26.34
C LYS A 540 14.84 12.77 27.50
N HIS A 541 15.63 11.71 27.33
CA HIS A 541 15.77 10.63 28.34
C HIS A 541 17.21 10.26 28.75
N GLY A 542 18.22 11.00 28.29
CA GLY A 542 19.61 10.86 28.75
C GLY A 542 20.53 10.09 27.79
N ILE A 543 21.82 10.04 28.10
CA ILE A 543 22.86 9.42 27.28
C ILE A 543 22.88 7.91 27.55
N ILE A 544 22.73 7.09 26.49
CA ILE A 544 22.93 5.63 26.58
C ILE A 544 24.33 5.30 26.05
N SER A 545 25.07 4.50 26.83
CA SER A 545 26.37 3.96 26.45
C SER A 545 26.17 2.58 25.80
N LEU A 546 26.46 2.46 24.50
CA LEU A 546 26.28 1.22 23.72
C LEU A 546 27.62 0.63 23.27
N ARG A 547 27.75 -0.70 23.33
CA ARG A 547 28.82 -1.44 22.64
C ARG A 547 28.38 -1.68 21.18
N GLU A 548 29.34 -1.72 20.25
CA GLU A 548 29.04 -2.27 18.92
C GLU A 548 28.54 -3.72 19.07
N ALA A 549 27.43 -4.02 18.41
CA ALA A 549 26.86 -5.36 18.38
C ALA A 549 27.80 -6.34 17.68
N ASN A 550 27.64 -7.65 17.94
CA ASN A 550 28.35 -8.64 17.16
C ASN A 550 27.94 -8.54 15.69
N GLY A 551 28.94 -8.57 14.81
CA GLY A 551 28.72 -8.53 13.36
C GLY A 551 28.27 -7.17 12.81
N MET A 552 28.50 -6.05 13.52
CA MET A 552 28.16 -4.70 13.04
C MET A 552 28.62 -4.40 11.62
N SER A 553 29.80 -4.89 11.20
CA SER A 553 30.28 -4.68 9.83
C SER A 553 29.33 -5.27 8.78
N ASP A 554 28.78 -6.46 9.02
CA ASP A 554 27.84 -7.10 8.08
C ASP A 554 26.46 -6.43 8.14
N ARG A 555 25.98 -6.07 9.34
CA ARG A 555 24.74 -5.29 9.51
C ARG A 555 24.80 -3.96 8.76
N ARG A 556 25.92 -3.24 8.88
CA ARG A 556 26.18 -1.96 8.19
C ARG A 556 26.19 -2.13 6.68
N THR A 557 26.87 -3.15 6.17
CA THR A 557 26.87 -3.46 4.73
C THR A 557 25.45 -3.71 4.23
N ARG A 558 24.67 -4.57 4.89
CA ARG A 558 23.30 -4.90 4.47
C ARG A 558 22.38 -3.69 4.56
N PHE A 559 22.43 -2.94 5.66
CA PHE A 559 21.61 -1.75 5.85
C PHE A 559 21.92 -0.66 4.83
N ASN A 560 23.21 -0.39 4.56
CA ASN A 560 23.61 0.61 3.59
C ASN A 560 23.19 0.23 2.15
N SER A 561 23.23 -1.06 1.81
CA SER A 561 22.75 -1.54 0.50
C SER A 561 21.25 -1.27 0.29
N ILE A 562 20.40 -1.63 1.26
CA ILE A 562 18.96 -1.36 1.14
C ILE A 562 18.62 0.12 1.31
N LYS A 563 19.31 0.84 2.20
CA LYS A 563 19.17 2.29 2.36
C LYS A 563 19.40 3.02 1.03
N LYS A 564 20.49 2.66 0.33
CA LYS A 564 20.81 3.21 -0.99
C LYS A 564 19.72 2.89 -2.04
N LEU A 565 19.21 1.66 -2.05
CA LEU A 565 18.12 1.27 -2.95
C LEU A 565 16.85 2.10 -2.71
N LEU A 566 16.55 2.41 -1.45
CA LEU A 566 15.32 3.11 -1.05
C LEU A 566 15.44 4.64 -1.03
N GLY A 567 16.61 5.21 -1.31
CA GLY A 567 16.83 6.66 -1.27
C GLY A 567 16.70 7.27 0.14
N LEU A 568 17.06 6.50 1.18
CA LEU A 568 16.95 6.88 2.61
C LEU A 568 18.21 7.53 3.19
#